data_AF-A0A955BYB7-F1
#
_entry.id   AF-A0A955BYB7-F1
#
_cell.length_a   1.000
_cell.length_b   1.000
_cell.length_c   1.000
_cell.angle_alpha   90.00
_cell.angle_beta   90.00
_cell.angle_gamma   90.00
#
_symmetry.space_group_name_H-M   'P 1'
#
loop_
_entity.id
_entity.type
_entity.pdbx_description
1 polymer ?
#
loop_
_entity_poly.entity_id
_entity_poly.type
_entity_poly.pdbx_seq_one_letter_code
_entity_poly.pdbx_strand_id
1 'polypeptide(L)'
;MIRRDWPLTDNPSHWLLIPQHEHARLSEKLAKAWRLPSIDDLFEGTQTNPEEVVQAIRFHDCGWQEWDPSPGIDPEHGRPYGFTEMPPQDAQRIWDESIRACRVLGPLAGWMVSGHFIHLQSKQDA
;
A
#
# COMPACT_ATOMS: atom_id res chain seq x y z
N MET A 1 6.24 -5.39 1.26
CA MET A 1 5.60 -6.72 1.25
C MET A 1 4.86 -6.99 2.55
N ILE A 2 3.67 -7.62 2.49
CA ILE A 2 3.01 -8.19 3.68
C ILE A 2 3.60 -9.58 3.93
N ARG A 3 4.17 -9.78 5.12
CA ARG A 3 4.66 -11.07 5.59
C ARG A 3 3.66 -11.67 6.58
N ARG A 4 3.36 -12.95 6.42
CA ARG A 4 2.56 -13.75 7.36
C ARG A 4 3.23 -15.09 7.60
N ASP A 5 3.08 -15.62 8.79
CA ASP A 5 3.51 -16.98 9.10
C ASP A 5 2.49 -17.98 8.55
N TRP A 6 2.98 -19.11 8.04
CA TRP A 6 2.16 -20.14 7.41
C TRP A 6 2.63 -21.57 7.77
N PRO A 7 1.70 -22.52 8.03
CA PRO A 7 0.27 -22.29 8.25
C PRO A 7 0.01 -21.41 9.48
N LEU A 8 -1.18 -20.82 9.59
CA LEU A 8 -1.60 -20.03 10.76
C LEU A 8 -1.87 -20.98 11.95
N THR A 9 -0.80 -21.52 12.51
CA THR A 9 -0.79 -22.42 13.67
C THR A 9 0.29 -21.97 14.65
N ASP A 10 0.37 -22.60 15.82
CA ASP A 10 1.42 -22.30 16.81
C ASP A 10 2.84 -22.66 16.34
N ASN A 11 2.96 -23.46 15.28
CA ASN A 11 4.24 -23.90 14.71
C ASN A 11 4.25 -23.64 13.19
N PRO A 12 4.39 -22.37 12.77
CA PRO A 12 4.54 -22.05 11.35
C PRO A 12 5.86 -22.59 10.82
N SER A 13 5.88 -22.98 9.55
CA SER A 13 7.07 -23.54 8.89
C SER A 13 7.51 -22.76 7.66
N HIS A 14 6.68 -21.83 7.21
CA HIS A 14 6.89 -21.04 6.00
C HIS A 14 6.44 -19.60 6.22
N TRP A 15 6.90 -18.71 5.34
CA TRP A 15 6.35 -17.37 5.22
C TRP A 15 5.48 -17.27 3.98
N LEU A 16 4.28 -16.73 4.14
CA LEU A 16 3.48 -16.23 3.04
C LEU A 16 3.85 -14.76 2.80
N LEU A 17 4.39 -14.52 1.60
CA LEU A 17 4.91 -13.24 1.16
C LEU A 17 3.99 -12.64 0.10
N ILE A 18 3.34 -11.52 0.41
CA ILE A 18 2.36 -10.88 -0.47
C ILE A 18 2.92 -9.53 -0.94
N PRO A 19 3.19 -9.37 -2.25
CA PRO A 19 3.65 -8.11 -2.80
C PRO A 19 2.63 -6.98 -2.56
N GLN A 20 3.09 -5.78 -2.24
CA GLN A 20 2.20 -4.64 -2.01
C GLN A 20 1.46 -4.21 -3.27
N HIS A 21 2.08 -4.30 -4.45
CA HIS A 21 1.37 -3.99 -5.69
C HIS A 21 0.16 -4.94 -5.96
N GLU A 22 0.19 -6.16 -5.44
CA GLU A 22 -0.95 -7.09 -5.50
C GLU A 22 -1.98 -6.78 -4.42
N HIS A 23 -1.56 -6.34 -3.22
CA HIS A 23 -2.46 -5.76 -2.23
C HIS A 23 -3.23 -4.57 -2.83
N ALA A 24 -2.52 -3.61 -3.44
CA ALA A 24 -3.12 -2.46 -4.10
C ALA A 24 -4.06 -2.86 -5.25
N ARG A 25 -3.70 -3.90 -6.03
CA ARG A 25 -4.59 -4.46 -7.07
C ARG A 25 -5.88 -5.01 -6.50
N LEU A 26 -5.82 -5.69 -5.36
CA LEU A 26 -7.01 -6.21 -4.69
C LEU A 26 -7.84 -5.08 -4.10
N SER A 27 -7.21 -4.07 -3.49
CA SER A 27 -7.87 -2.87 -2.96
C SER A 27 -8.65 -2.13 -4.04
N GLU A 28 -8.10 -1.98 -5.25
CA GLU A 28 -8.84 -1.41 -6.39
C GLU A 28 -10.10 -2.22 -6.71
N LYS A 29 -10.00 -3.55 -6.80
CA LYS A 29 -11.15 -4.42 -7.06
C LYS A 29 -12.22 -4.28 -5.99
N LEU A 30 -11.83 -4.18 -4.72
CA LEU A 30 -12.75 -3.96 -3.61
C LEU A 30 -13.40 -2.59 -3.69
N ALA A 31 -12.63 -1.54 -4.02
CA ALA A 31 -13.13 -0.18 -4.17
C ALA A 31 -14.16 -0.07 -5.31
N LYS A 32 -13.88 -0.66 -6.47
CA LYS A 32 -14.81 -0.75 -7.62
C LYS A 32 -16.08 -1.55 -7.30
N ALA A 33 -15.97 -2.55 -6.42
CA ALA A 33 -17.10 -3.37 -6.01
C ALA A 33 -17.92 -2.75 -4.85
N TRP A 34 -17.41 -1.69 -4.21
CA TRP A 34 -18.07 -1.04 -3.09
C TRP A 34 -19.25 -0.21 -3.58
N ARG A 35 -20.44 -0.44 -3.00
CA ARG A 35 -21.70 0.10 -3.56
C ARG A 35 -22.35 1.20 -2.73
N LEU A 36 -22.04 1.34 -1.44
CA LEU A 36 -22.78 2.25 -0.55
C LEU A 36 -21.88 2.93 0.49
N PRO A 37 -21.64 4.25 0.35
CA PRO A 37 -21.73 4.99 -0.91
C PRO A 37 -20.73 4.42 -1.94
N SER A 38 -21.09 4.40 -3.23
CA SER A 38 -20.12 4.12 -4.29
C SER A 38 -19.11 5.27 -4.40
N ILE A 39 -18.01 5.07 -5.12
CA ILE A 39 -17.02 6.13 -5.34
C ILE A 39 -17.66 7.29 -6.11
N ASP A 40 -18.51 7.00 -7.09
CA ASP A 40 -19.23 8.04 -7.83
C ASP A 40 -20.13 8.88 -6.91
N ASP A 41 -20.83 8.24 -5.97
CA ASP A 41 -21.69 8.92 -4.99
C ASP A 41 -20.89 9.87 -4.08
N LEU A 42 -19.63 9.52 -3.75
CA LEU A 42 -18.76 10.36 -2.90
C LEU A 42 -18.36 11.67 -3.57
N PHE A 43 -18.38 11.72 -4.90
CA PHE A 43 -17.92 12.87 -5.69
C PHE A 43 -19.03 13.53 -6.50
N GLU A 44 -20.28 13.13 -6.31
CA GLU A 44 -21.45 13.75 -6.94
C GLU A 44 -21.47 15.26 -6.64
N GLY A 45 -21.62 16.08 -7.69
CA GLY A 45 -21.62 17.54 -7.58
C GLY A 45 -20.24 18.19 -7.41
N THR A 46 -19.16 17.41 -7.43
CA THR A 46 -17.78 17.93 -7.42
C THR A 46 -17.17 17.96 -8.83
N GLN A 47 -16.03 18.65 -9.00
CA GLN A 47 -15.24 18.61 -10.25
C GLN A 47 -14.22 17.45 -10.29
N THR A 48 -14.19 16.61 -9.25
CA THR A 48 -13.25 15.50 -9.12
C THR A 48 -13.64 14.39 -10.08
N ASN A 49 -12.65 13.79 -10.74
CA ASN A 49 -12.86 12.56 -11.51
C ASN A 49 -12.79 11.33 -10.56
N PRO A 50 -13.89 10.58 -10.36
CA PRO A 50 -13.89 9.37 -9.52
C PRO A 50 -12.86 8.32 -9.94
N GLU A 51 -12.52 8.26 -11.24
CA GLU A 51 -11.49 7.34 -11.73
C GLU A 51 -10.10 7.67 -11.17
N GLU A 52 -9.79 8.94 -10.89
CA GLU A 52 -8.51 9.32 -10.27
C GLU A 52 -8.33 8.67 -8.89
N VAL A 53 -9.42 8.56 -8.13
CA VAL A 53 -9.45 7.91 -6.79
C VAL A 53 -9.21 6.42 -6.92
N VAL A 54 -9.88 5.77 -7.87
CA VAL A 54 -9.70 4.35 -8.17
C VAL A 54 -8.26 4.06 -8.58
N GLN A 55 -7.67 4.90 -9.43
CA GLN A 55 -6.30 4.77 -9.88
C GLN A 55 -5.30 5.01 -8.74
N ALA A 56 -5.54 5.98 -7.86
CA ALA A 56 -4.76 6.13 -6.63
C ALA A 56 -4.79 4.86 -5.78
N ILE A 57 -5.95 4.25 -5.57
CA ILE A 57 -6.07 2.99 -4.83
C ILE A 57 -5.31 1.86 -5.53
N ARG A 58 -5.34 1.79 -6.87
CA ARG A 58 -4.62 0.76 -7.63
C ARG A 58 -3.10 0.85 -7.49
N PHE A 59 -2.57 2.07 -7.39
CA PHE A 59 -1.14 2.35 -7.48
C PHE A 59 -0.50 2.86 -6.18
N HIS A 60 -1.25 2.96 -5.07
CA HIS A 60 -0.72 3.55 -3.82
C HIS A 60 0.57 2.89 -3.31
N ASP A 61 0.76 1.59 -3.59
CA ASP A 61 1.98 0.86 -3.23
C ASP A 61 2.87 0.49 -4.43
N CYS A 62 2.81 1.23 -5.54
CA CYS A 62 3.61 0.87 -6.72
C CYS A 62 5.13 0.99 -6.52
N GLY A 63 5.61 1.84 -5.60
CA GLY A 63 7.04 1.92 -5.27
C GLY A 63 7.62 0.59 -4.75
N TRP A 64 6.79 -0.30 -4.19
CA TRP A 64 7.25 -1.60 -3.70
C TRP A 64 7.57 -2.61 -4.80
N GLN A 65 7.26 -2.33 -6.07
CA GLN A 65 7.53 -3.26 -7.16
C GLN A 65 9.01 -3.59 -7.31
N GLU A 66 9.91 -2.66 -6.97
CA GLU A 66 11.36 -2.89 -6.99
C GLU A 66 11.87 -3.58 -5.72
N TRP A 67 11.24 -3.30 -4.57
CA TRP A 67 11.67 -3.84 -3.27
C TRP A 67 11.19 -5.27 -3.02
N ASP A 68 9.93 -5.56 -3.31
CA ASP A 68 9.29 -6.83 -2.97
C ASP A 68 9.95 -8.10 -3.56
N PRO A 69 10.58 -8.08 -4.76
CA PRO A 69 11.30 -9.24 -5.29
C PRO A 69 12.59 -9.60 -4.53
N SER A 70 13.17 -8.64 -3.82
CA SER A 70 14.43 -8.82 -3.07
C SER A 70 14.42 -7.98 -1.79
N PRO A 71 13.53 -8.28 -0.83
CA PRO A 71 13.39 -7.49 0.38
C PRO A 71 14.65 -7.61 1.26
N GLY A 72 14.98 -6.54 1.98
CA GLY A 72 15.98 -6.61 3.04
C GLY A 72 15.63 -7.66 4.10
N ILE A 73 16.66 -8.21 4.75
CA ILE A 73 16.52 -9.18 5.84
C ILE A 73 16.71 -8.46 7.17
N ASP A 74 15.78 -8.67 8.09
CA ASP A 74 15.89 -8.28 9.48
C ASP A 74 17.05 -9.05 10.15
N PRO A 75 18.12 -8.36 10.59
CA PRO A 75 19.29 -9.00 11.17
C PRO A 75 19.01 -9.61 12.56
N GLU A 76 17.98 -9.15 13.27
CA GLU A 76 17.63 -9.67 14.61
C GLU A 76 16.95 -11.03 14.49
N HIS A 77 15.98 -11.14 13.57
CA HIS A 77 15.13 -12.33 13.45
C HIS A 77 15.47 -13.23 12.26
N GLY A 78 16.37 -12.81 11.37
CA GLY A 78 16.79 -13.58 10.20
C GLY A 78 15.68 -13.80 9.17
N ARG A 79 14.74 -12.87 9.04
CA ARG A 79 13.56 -12.97 8.16
C ARG A 79 13.40 -11.73 7.28
N PRO A 80 12.74 -11.83 6.11
CA PRO A 80 12.44 -10.65 5.30
C PRO A 80 11.66 -9.60 6.08
N TYR A 81 12.00 -8.32 5.91
CA TYR A 81 11.22 -7.23 6.48
C TYR A 81 9.77 -7.28 5.99
N GLY A 82 8.83 -7.25 6.94
CA GLY A 82 7.44 -6.91 6.66
C GLY A 82 7.29 -5.41 6.37
N PHE A 83 6.20 -5.05 5.71
CA PHE A 83 5.88 -3.67 5.32
C PHE A 83 5.95 -2.66 6.47
N THR A 84 5.56 -3.06 7.68
CA THR A 84 5.60 -2.21 8.88
C THR A 84 6.90 -2.32 9.67
N GLU A 85 7.83 -3.16 9.24
CA GLU A 85 9.08 -3.49 9.97
C GLU A 85 10.31 -2.90 9.28
N MET A 86 10.15 -2.24 8.12
CA MET A 86 11.26 -1.78 7.30
C MET A 86 11.96 -0.58 7.92
N PRO A 87 13.26 -0.37 7.63
CA PRO A 87 13.96 0.85 8.03
C PRO A 87 13.22 2.12 7.55
N PRO A 88 13.07 3.15 8.41
CA PRO A 88 12.31 4.35 8.05
C PRO A 88 12.80 5.06 6.78
N GLN A 89 14.11 5.07 6.52
CA GLN A 89 14.65 5.70 5.30
C GLN A 89 14.24 4.95 4.03
N ASP A 90 14.23 3.62 4.07
CA ASP A 90 13.80 2.81 2.93
C ASP A 90 12.29 2.97 2.69
N ALA A 91 11.50 2.92 3.77
CA ALA A 91 10.05 3.17 3.69
C ALA A 91 9.76 4.54 3.07
N GLN A 92 10.44 5.60 3.53
CA GLN A 92 10.24 6.95 3.01
C GLN A 92 10.59 7.06 1.51
N ARG A 93 11.72 6.49 1.08
CA ARG A 93 12.11 6.48 -0.34
C ARG A 93 11.07 5.79 -1.22
N ILE A 94 10.60 4.62 -0.78
CA ILE A 94 9.62 3.83 -1.53
C ILE A 94 8.26 4.55 -1.59
N TRP A 95 7.81 5.17 -0.49
CA TRP A 95 6.60 6.00 -0.47
C TRP A 95 6.71 7.22 -1.37
N ASP A 96 7.87 7.89 -1.41
CA ASP A 96 8.11 9.02 -2.31
C ASP A 96 7.92 8.61 -3.78
N GLU A 97 8.37 7.42 -4.16
CA GLU A 97 8.19 6.87 -5.51
C GLU A 97 6.71 6.64 -5.81
N SER A 98 5.96 5.99 -4.90
CA SER A 98 4.51 5.82 -5.02
C SER A 98 3.76 7.15 -5.16
N ILE A 99 4.09 8.14 -4.33
CA ILE A 99 3.45 9.46 -4.34
C ILE A 99 3.72 10.17 -5.66
N ARG A 100 4.96 10.16 -6.15
CA ARG A 100 5.32 10.75 -7.45
C ARG A 100 4.59 10.06 -8.60
N ALA A 101 4.53 8.73 -8.59
CA ALA A 101 3.82 7.96 -9.61
C ALA A 101 2.32 8.29 -9.63
N CYS A 102 1.66 8.31 -8.47
CA CYS A 102 0.25 8.68 -8.40
C CYS A 102 0.01 10.17 -8.73
N ARG A 103 0.95 11.06 -8.45
CA ARG A 103 0.84 12.47 -8.84
C ARG A 103 0.81 12.69 -10.36
N VAL A 104 1.37 11.77 -11.16
CA VAL A 104 1.27 11.79 -12.63
C VAL A 104 -0.18 11.54 -13.09
N LEU A 105 -0.96 10.77 -12.32
CA LEU A 105 -2.37 10.47 -12.59
C LEU A 105 -3.25 11.68 -12.31
N GLY A 106 -2.90 12.46 -11.29
CA GLY A 106 -3.51 13.74 -10.97
C GLY A 106 -3.16 14.25 -9.56
N PRO A 107 -3.56 15.50 -9.22
CA PRO A 107 -3.25 16.12 -7.94
C PRO A 107 -3.93 15.44 -6.76
N LEU A 108 -5.16 14.94 -6.90
CA LEU A 108 -5.88 14.24 -5.84
C LEU A 108 -5.24 12.88 -5.59
N ALA A 109 -4.83 12.16 -6.63
CA ALA A 109 -4.18 10.87 -6.48
C ALA A 109 -2.88 10.96 -5.67
N GLY A 110 -1.99 11.91 -6.01
CA GLY A 110 -0.77 12.15 -5.24
C GLY A 110 -1.06 12.56 -3.79
N TRP A 111 -2.08 13.39 -3.57
CA TRP A 111 -2.50 13.80 -2.22
C TRP A 111 -3.04 12.63 -1.39
N MET A 112 -3.87 11.78 -1.97
CA MET A 112 -4.44 10.60 -1.30
C MET A 112 -3.34 9.65 -0.83
N VAL A 113 -2.38 9.33 -1.69
CA VAL A 113 -1.27 8.42 -1.35
C VAL A 113 -0.36 9.02 -0.29
N SER A 114 -0.08 10.33 -0.37
CA SER A 114 0.67 11.03 0.68
C SER A 114 -0.09 11.02 2.02
N GLY A 115 -1.39 11.29 2.01
CA GLY A 115 -2.23 11.24 3.21
C GLY A 115 -2.31 9.84 3.82
N HIS A 116 -2.37 8.81 2.96
CA HIS A 116 -2.32 7.41 3.39
C HIS A 116 -1.00 7.08 4.10
N PHE A 117 0.14 7.48 3.52
CA PHE A 117 1.44 7.30 4.17
C PHE A 117 1.52 8.02 5.51
N ILE A 118 1.11 9.30 5.57
CA ILE A 118 1.08 10.08 6.82
C ILE A 118 0.26 9.35 7.89
N HIS A 119 -0.91 8.82 7.52
CA HIS A 119 -1.74 8.06 8.45
C HIS A 119 -1.03 6.81 8.96
N LEU A 120 -0.33 6.06 8.10
CA LEU A 120 0.42 4.88 8.53
C LEU A 120 1.54 5.24 9.52
N GLN A 121 2.28 6.33 9.27
CA GLN A 121 3.33 6.80 10.18
C GLN A 121 2.79 7.39 11.49
N SER A 122 1.50 7.75 11.54
CA SER A 122 0.86 8.28 12.76
C SER A 122 0.44 7.20 13.75
N LYS A 123 0.45 5.93 13.34
CA LYS A 123 0.16 4.82 14.25
C LYS A 123 1.29 4.72 15.25
N GLN A 124 0.95 4.72 16.54
CA GLN A 124 1.91 4.46 17.61
C GLN A 124 2.41 3.03 17.47
N ASP A 125 3.72 2.85 17.58
CA ASP A 125 4.32 1.51 17.71
C ASP A 125 3.73 0.87 18.98
N ALA A 126 3.05 -0.28 18.80
CA ALA A 126 2.40 -1.02 19.87
C ALA A 126 3.40 -1.82 20.70
#